data_AF-Q2GAL5-F1
#
_entry.id   AF-Q2GAL5-F1
#
_cell.length_a   1.000
_cell.length_b   1.000
_cell.length_c   1.000
_cell.angle_alpha   90.00
_cell.angle_beta   90.00
_cell.angle_gamma   90.00
#
_symmetry.space_group_name_H-M   'P 1'
#
loop_
_entity.id
_entity.type
_entity.pdbx_description
1 polymer ?
#
loop_
_entity_poly.entity_id
_entity_poly.type
_entity_poly.pdbx_seq_one_letter_code
_entity_poly.pdbx_strand_id
1 'polypeptide(L)'
;MRIVRPISVTNTNLLSSNVPETPPAAYDAGATYALDALVSVLTGTVAIVYRSLQAGNTGNTPGSSPDWWLALGTAYLAYDSGTTYALDDIVFSAATNHTYQSLQAANTGHALDDPSWWLDLGPTNRYRMFDQANSSQTTNAESIIVEVQVTGRADAVSLLNIAGASAQVVAETVEDGEIYNETFNLVSPSGINDWYQYFFEPIVRQGDLTVYDLPLNANPVITVTLIEPGATAKIGSLVIGQSQFLGDTIHPAKLGIQDFSRKETDEFGNFTIIERSFARRATFKVAIDEARMDAISTALTNYRAEAIVWLGVDSYASSWIYGFYRDWEFDLSAPEETYLNIELEGLT
;
A
#
# COMPACT_ATOMS: atom_id res chain seq x y z
N MET A 1 22.35 -5.56 -0.91
CA MET A 1 21.22 -5.21 -1.78
C MET A 1 20.41 -6.43 -2.18
N ARG A 2 19.09 -6.31 -2.03
CA ARG A 2 18.10 -7.32 -2.39
C ARG A 2 16.96 -6.66 -3.15
N ILE A 3 16.28 -7.41 -4.00
CA ILE A 3 15.03 -6.99 -4.64
C ILE A 3 13.91 -7.93 -4.24
N VAL A 4 12.68 -7.40 -4.13
CA VAL A 4 11.47 -8.22 -4.00
C VAL A 4 10.65 -8.05 -5.27
N ARG A 5 10.50 -9.16 -6.00
CA ARG A 5 9.73 -9.22 -7.25
C ARG A 5 8.26 -9.38 -6.88
N PRO A 6 7.39 -8.41 -7.20
CA PRO A 6 6.00 -8.46 -6.83
C PRO A 6 5.26 -9.58 -7.58
N ILE A 7 4.33 -10.24 -6.91
CA ILE A 7 3.23 -10.93 -7.58
C ILE A 7 2.10 -9.93 -7.82
N SER A 8 1.33 -10.12 -8.88
CA SER A 8 0.13 -9.32 -9.10
C SER A 8 -0.98 -9.76 -8.15
N VAL A 9 -1.56 -8.81 -7.42
CA VAL A 9 -2.76 -9.03 -6.62
C VAL A 9 -3.98 -8.50 -7.38
N THR A 10 -5.01 -9.34 -7.49
CA THR A 10 -6.22 -9.15 -8.29
C THR A 10 -7.42 -9.74 -7.55
N ASN A 11 -8.64 -9.54 -8.08
CA ASN A 11 -9.86 -10.16 -7.55
C ASN A 11 -9.79 -11.70 -7.45
N THR A 12 -8.94 -12.35 -8.25
CA THR A 12 -8.83 -13.81 -8.28
C THR A 12 -8.04 -14.37 -7.10
N ASN A 13 -7.09 -13.60 -6.55
CA ASN A 13 -6.18 -14.07 -5.53
C ASN A 13 -6.21 -13.25 -4.23
N LEU A 14 -6.93 -12.14 -4.18
CA LEU A 14 -7.33 -11.51 -2.92
C LEU A 14 -8.50 -12.30 -2.32
N LEU A 15 -8.23 -13.12 -1.31
CA LEU A 15 -9.23 -14.00 -0.68
C LEU A 15 -10.16 -13.22 0.25
N SER A 16 -9.59 -12.33 1.06
CA SER A 16 -10.36 -11.51 1.99
C SER A 16 -9.70 -10.16 2.28
N SER A 17 -10.53 -9.15 2.59
CA SER A 17 -10.08 -7.88 3.15
C SER A 17 -11.16 -7.26 4.03
N ASN A 18 -10.78 -6.70 5.17
CA ASN A 18 -11.70 -5.97 6.04
C ASN A 18 -11.98 -4.53 5.58
N VAL A 19 -11.29 -4.05 4.54
CA VAL A 19 -11.49 -2.71 3.97
C VAL A 19 -12.75 -2.74 3.11
N PRO A 20 -13.77 -1.88 3.36
CA PRO A 20 -14.99 -1.89 2.56
C PRO A 20 -14.73 -1.59 1.07
N GLU A 21 -15.40 -2.33 0.20
CA GLU A 21 -15.38 -2.11 -1.27
C GLU A 21 -16.78 -1.88 -1.81
N THR A 22 -17.72 -2.74 -1.40
CA THR A 22 -19.13 -2.57 -1.68
C THR A 22 -19.87 -2.10 -0.42
N PRO A 23 -20.87 -1.21 -0.56
CA PRO A 23 -21.68 -0.81 0.57
C PRO A 23 -22.47 -2.02 1.11
N PRO A 24 -22.40 -2.32 2.42
CA PRO A 24 -23.32 -3.27 3.05
C PRO A 24 -24.76 -2.72 3.05
N ALA A 25 -25.70 -3.50 3.57
CA ALA A 25 -27.09 -3.07 3.71
C ALA A 25 -27.20 -1.70 4.40
N ALA A 26 -28.15 -0.89 3.93
CA ALA A 26 -28.43 0.41 4.53
C ALA A 26 -28.86 0.25 5.99
N TYR A 27 -28.47 1.19 6.84
CA TYR A 27 -28.93 1.24 8.23
C TYR A 27 -30.46 1.32 8.31
N ASP A 28 -31.03 0.52 9.21
CA ASP A 28 -32.44 0.47 9.58
C ASP A 28 -32.57 0.64 11.10
N ALA A 29 -33.25 1.69 11.54
CA ALA A 29 -33.41 2.00 12.95
C ALA A 29 -34.24 0.94 13.72
N GLY A 30 -35.07 0.16 13.02
CA GLY A 30 -35.84 -0.94 13.59
C GLY A 30 -35.06 -2.26 13.71
N ALA A 31 -33.92 -2.38 13.04
CA ALA A 31 -33.08 -3.57 13.12
C ALA A 31 -32.22 -3.58 14.40
N THR A 32 -31.88 -4.79 14.86
CA THR A 32 -30.95 -5.00 15.96
C THR A 32 -29.67 -5.60 15.41
N TYR A 33 -28.55 -4.91 15.61
CA TYR A 33 -27.25 -5.31 15.06
C TYR A 33 -26.39 -6.04 16.09
N ALA A 34 -25.70 -7.08 15.64
CA ALA A 34 -24.69 -7.77 16.42
C ALA A 34 -23.40 -6.93 16.52
N LEU A 35 -22.48 -7.33 17.41
CA LEU A 35 -21.12 -6.81 17.39
C LEU A 35 -20.49 -7.07 16.02
N ASP A 36 -19.71 -6.12 15.51
CA ASP A 36 -19.04 -6.14 14.21
C ASP A 36 -19.95 -6.18 12.97
N ALA A 37 -21.28 -6.08 13.14
CA ALA A 37 -22.19 -5.94 12.02
C ALA A 37 -21.90 -4.66 11.22
N LEU A 38 -21.91 -4.77 9.90
CA LEU A 38 -21.65 -3.67 8.98
C LEU A 38 -22.95 -3.09 8.43
N VAL A 39 -23.05 -1.77 8.41
CA VAL A 39 -24.16 -1.02 7.78
C VAL A 39 -23.61 0.14 6.96
N SER A 40 -24.42 0.66 6.06
CA SER A 40 -24.07 1.85 5.27
C SER A 40 -25.06 2.99 5.48
N VAL A 41 -24.56 4.22 5.37
CA VAL A 41 -25.37 5.44 5.24
C VAL A 41 -25.08 6.05 3.88
N LEU A 42 -26.08 6.06 3.01
CA LEU A 42 -25.95 6.52 1.63
C LEU A 42 -26.30 8.01 1.49
N THR A 43 -25.58 8.70 0.61
CA THR A 43 -25.89 10.04 0.12
C THR A 43 -25.54 10.07 -1.37
N GLY A 44 -26.56 10.04 -2.24
CA GLY A 44 -26.35 9.81 -3.67
C GLY A 44 -25.74 8.43 -3.91
N THR A 45 -24.63 8.38 -4.65
CA THR A 45 -23.87 7.16 -4.91
C THR A 45 -22.79 6.86 -3.85
N VAL A 46 -22.61 7.74 -2.87
CA VAL A 46 -21.58 7.64 -1.83
C VAL A 46 -22.15 6.97 -0.59
N ALA A 47 -21.44 5.99 -0.04
CA ALA A 47 -21.84 5.27 1.17
C ALA A 47 -20.74 5.31 2.23
N ILE A 48 -21.04 5.85 3.40
CA ILE A 48 -20.15 5.70 4.56
C ILE A 48 -20.49 4.37 5.24
N VAL A 49 -19.46 3.53 5.40
CA VAL A 49 -19.60 2.20 6.00
C VAL A 49 -19.25 2.27 7.48
N TYR A 50 -20.14 1.72 8.31
CA TYR A 50 -20.00 1.68 9.76
C TYR A 50 -19.98 0.25 10.27
N ARG A 51 -19.19 0.01 11.32
CA ARG A 51 -19.14 -1.23 12.10
C ARG A 51 -19.78 -1.02 13.46
N SER A 52 -20.68 -1.92 13.86
CA SER A 52 -21.29 -1.89 15.18
C SER A 52 -20.25 -2.26 16.25
N LEU A 53 -20.11 -1.42 17.28
CA LEU A 53 -19.16 -1.60 18.38
C LEU A 53 -19.71 -2.47 19.52
N GLN A 54 -21.01 -2.75 19.51
CA GLN A 54 -21.69 -3.50 20.57
C GLN A 54 -22.78 -4.40 19.97
N ALA A 55 -23.02 -5.56 20.60
CA ALA A 55 -24.15 -6.40 20.27
C ALA A 55 -25.46 -5.83 20.85
N GLY A 56 -26.57 -6.04 20.17
CA GLY A 56 -27.87 -5.48 20.59
C GLY A 56 -28.02 -3.99 20.25
N ASN A 57 -27.29 -3.51 19.25
CA ASN A 57 -27.36 -2.13 18.81
C ASN A 57 -28.68 -1.89 18.03
N THR A 58 -29.62 -1.20 18.65
CA THR A 58 -30.96 -0.91 18.09
C THR A 58 -31.25 0.58 18.24
N GLY A 59 -31.71 1.23 17.17
CA GLY A 59 -32.12 2.64 17.21
C GLY A 59 -30.98 3.67 17.35
N ASN A 60 -29.73 3.27 17.56
CA ASN A 60 -28.59 4.20 17.56
C ASN A 60 -28.23 4.53 16.11
N THR A 61 -28.30 5.80 15.74
CA THR A 61 -28.05 6.23 14.35
C THR A 61 -26.53 6.37 14.10
N PRO A 62 -25.99 5.79 13.00
CA PRO A 62 -24.60 6.00 12.62
C PRO A 62 -24.25 7.48 12.40
N GLY A 63 -23.03 7.87 12.75
CA GLY A 63 -22.55 9.26 12.67
C GLY A 63 -22.94 10.16 13.85
N SER A 64 -23.99 9.84 14.61
CA SER A 64 -24.38 10.56 15.84
C SER A 64 -24.22 9.74 17.12
N SER A 65 -23.89 8.45 17.00
CA SER A 65 -23.74 7.51 18.13
C SER A 65 -22.36 6.85 18.12
N PRO A 66 -21.27 7.57 18.42
CA PRO A 66 -19.89 7.08 18.28
C PRO A 66 -19.54 5.92 19.23
N ASP A 67 -20.25 5.76 20.34
CA ASP A 67 -20.06 4.61 21.25
C ASP A 67 -20.65 3.30 20.70
N TRP A 68 -21.45 3.40 19.63
CA TRP A 68 -22.17 2.29 19.01
C TRP A 68 -21.68 1.99 17.59
N TRP A 69 -21.14 2.98 16.88
CA TRP A 69 -20.73 2.86 15.49
C TRP A 69 -19.35 3.45 15.26
N LEU A 70 -18.48 2.66 14.62
CA LEU A 70 -17.20 3.12 14.09
C LEU A 70 -17.30 3.29 12.59
N ALA A 71 -16.96 4.47 12.07
CA ALA A 71 -16.84 4.70 10.63
C ALA A 71 -15.57 4.02 10.11
N LEU A 72 -15.71 3.07 9.19
CA LEU A 72 -14.58 2.34 8.58
C LEU A 72 -13.98 3.10 7.40
N GLY A 73 -14.85 3.64 6.54
CA GLY A 73 -14.45 4.34 5.33
C GLY A 73 -15.62 4.59 4.39
N THR A 74 -15.30 5.07 3.19
CA THR A 74 -16.26 5.35 2.13
C THR A 74 -16.19 4.27 1.06
N ALA A 75 -17.35 3.75 0.68
CA ALA A 75 -17.56 2.93 -0.50
C ALA A 75 -18.50 3.65 -1.47
N TYR A 76 -18.58 3.18 -2.70
CA TYR A 76 -19.45 3.74 -3.73
C TYR A 76 -20.44 2.68 -4.20
N LEU A 77 -21.57 3.09 -4.77
CA LEU A 77 -22.47 2.17 -5.44
C LEU A 77 -21.86 1.62 -6.74
N ALA A 78 -22.21 0.38 -7.08
CA ALA A 78 -21.78 -0.24 -8.32
C ALA A 78 -22.37 0.53 -9.51
N TYR A 79 -21.60 0.67 -10.58
CA TYR A 79 -22.14 1.15 -11.84
C TYR A 79 -23.28 0.23 -12.32
N ASP A 80 -24.41 0.84 -12.65
CA ASP A 80 -25.60 0.21 -13.21
C ASP A 80 -26.05 1.04 -14.40
N SER A 81 -26.08 0.42 -15.58
CA SER A 81 -26.47 1.09 -16.83
C SER A 81 -27.93 1.56 -16.85
N GLY A 82 -28.78 1.03 -15.98
CA GLY A 82 -30.16 1.48 -15.80
C GLY A 82 -30.32 2.71 -14.91
N THR A 83 -29.27 3.14 -14.19
CA THR A 83 -29.32 4.29 -13.29
C THR A 83 -28.97 5.59 -14.02
N THR A 84 -29.63 6.68 -13.66
CA THR A 84 -29.28 8.04 -14.09
C THR A 84 -28.43 8.72 -13.03
N TYR A 85 -27.19 9.04 -13.39
CA TYR A 85 -26.23 9.70 -12.51
C TYR A 85 -26.24 11.22 -12.71
N ALA A 86 -26.09 11.95 -11.60
CA ALA A 86 -25.89 13.39 -11.60
C ALA A 86 -24.44 13.73 -11.97
N LEU A 87 -24.17 15.03 -12.18
CA LEU A 87 -22.81 15.53 -12.26
C LEU A 87 -22.09 15.26 -10.94
N ASP A 88 -20.83 14.84 -11.00
CA ASP A 88 -19.98 14.52 -9.86
C ASP A 88 -20.36 13.28 -9.04
N ASP A 89 -21.40 12.53 -9.43
CA ASP A 89 -21.68 11.21 -8.85
C ASP A 89 -20.48 10.28 -9.09
N ILE A 90 -20.09 9.54 -8.05
CA ILE A 90 -18.99 8.57 -8.12
C ILE A 90 -19.53 7.15 -8.01
N VAL A 91 -19.14 6.29 -8.93
CA VAL A 91 -19.51 4.86 -8.95
C VAL A 91 -18.26 3.98 -8.90
N PHE A 92 -18.40 2.73 -8.47
CA PHE A 92 -17.32 1.75 -8.58
C PHE A 92 -17.60 0.71 -9.67
N SER A 93 -16.52 0.15 -10.23
CA SER A 93 -16.56 -1.00 -11.14
C SER A 93 -15.93 -2.22 -10.47
N ALA A 94 -16.69 -3.29 -10.29
CA ALA A 94 -16.15 -4.57 -9.80
C ALA A 94 -15.21 -5.26 -10.81
N ALA A 95 -15.28 -4.87 -12.10
CA ALA A 95 -14.47 -5.45 -13.15
C ALA A 95 -13.03 -4.92 -13.12
N THR A 96 -12.86 -3.63 -12.81
CA THR A 96 -11.55 -2.94 -12.79
C THR A 96 -11.08 -2.60 -11.37
N ASN A 97 -11.96 -2.68 -10.37
CA ASN A 97 -11.74 -2.18 -9.00
C ASN A 97 -11.36 -0.69 -8.97
N HIS A 98 -11.88 0.08 -9.93
CA HIS A 98 -11.68 1.53 -10.02
C HIS A 98 -12.97 2.27 -9.66
N THR A 99 -12.80 3.53 -9.31
CA THR A 99 -13.89 4.49 -9.10
C THR A 99 -13.95 5.50 -10.23
N TYR A 100 -15.15 5.87 -10.64
CA TYR A 100 -15.38 6.77 -11.79
C TYR A 100 -16.31 7.90 -11.37
N GLN A 101 -15.94 9.13 -11.71
CA GLN A 101 -16.76 10.33 -11.50
C GLN A 101 -17.50 10.69 -12.78
N SER A 102 -18.82 10.91 -12.66
CA SER A 102 -19.64 11.39 -13.78
C SER A 102 -19.29 12.84 -14.11
N LEU A 103 -18.92 13.10 -15.36
CA LEU A 103 -18.54 14.42 -15.86
C LEU A 103 -19.74 15.26 -16.32
N GLN A 104 -20.93 14.66 -16.41
CA GLN A 104 -22.15 15.31 -16.87
C GLN A 104 -23.36 14.84 -16.06
N ALA A 105 -24.35 15.71 -15.91
CA ALA A 105 -25.63 15.34 -15.33
C ALA A 105 -26.48 14.52 -16.32
N ALA A 106 -27.44 13.76 -15.80
CA ALA A 106 -28.30 12.88 -16.58
C ALA A 106 -27.53 11.79 -17.36
N ASN A 107 -26.41 11.32 -16.79
CA ASN A 107 -25.60 10.26 -17.38
C ASN A 107 -26.29 8.91 -17.18
N THR A 108 -26.80 8.31 -18.25
CA THR A 108 -27.48 7.01 -18.22
C THR A 108 -26.93 6.10 -19.30
N GLY A 109 -26.53 4.90 -18.89
CA GLY A 109 -26.11 3.83 -19.81
C GLY A 109 -24.79 4.04 -20.54
N HIS A 110 -24.05 5.13 -20.26
CA HIS A 110 -22.72 5.35 -20.86
C HIS A 110 -21.66 4.46 -20.22
N ALA A 111 -20.86 3.80 -21.05
CA ALA A 111 -19.79 2.92 -20.61
C ALA A 111 -18.71 3.70 -19.82
N LEU A 112 -18.14 3.07 -18.80
CA LEU A 112 -17.15 3.68 -17.90
C LEU A 112 -15.83 4.04 -18.59
N ASP A 113 -15.56 3.50 -19.78
CA ASP A 113 -14.40 3.82 -20.61
C ASP A 113 -14.63 5.00 -21.58
N ASP A 114 -15.83 5.62 -21.58
CA ASP A 114 -16.10 6.84 -22.35
C ASP A 114 -15.61 8.09 -21.57
N PRO A 115 -14.48 8.70 -21.99
CA PRO A 115 -13.87 9.82 -21.27
C PRO A 115 -14.69 11.11 -21.36
N SER A 116 -15.73 11.15 -22.20
CA SER A 116 -16.64 12.30 -22.30
C SER A 116 -17.64 12.33 -21.14
N TRP A 117 -17.89 11.17 -20.53
CA TRP A 117 -18.91 10.96 -19.51
C TRP A 117 -18.33 10.57 -18.15
N TRP A 118 -17.18 9.89 -18.15
CA TRP A 118 -16.56 9.37 -16.94
C TRP A 118 -15.10 9.79 -16.83
N LEU A 119 -14.73 10.23 -15.63
CA LEU A 119 -13.35 10.41 -15.22
C LEU A 119 -12.95 9.24 -14.32
N ASP A 120 -11.96 8.46 -14.73
CA ASP A 120 -11.36 7.43 -13.88
C ASP A 120 -10.54 8.12 -12.76
N LEU A 121 -10.92 7.86 -11.51
CA LEU A 121 -10.24 8.36 -10.32
C LEU A 121 -9.17 7.39 -9.79
N GLY A 122 -9.03 6.23 -10.44
CA GLY A 122 -8.11 5.18 -10.04
C GLY A 122 -8.74 4.13 -9.10
N PRO A 123 -7.89 3.31 -8.45
CA PRO A 123 -8.32 2.18 -7.65
C PRO A 123 -9.20 2.56 -6.45
N THR A 124 -10.12 1.66 -6.09
CA THR A 124 -10.92 1.75 -4.86
C THR A 124 -10.01 1.78 -3.63
N ASN A 125 -10.51 2.29 -2.51
CA ASN A 125 -9.74 2.37 -1.25
C ASN A 125 -9.09 1.02 -0.87
N ARG A 126 -9.76 -0.11 -1.10
CA ARG A 126 -9.21 -1.46 -0.86
C ARG A 126 -7.99 -1.78 -1.74
N TYR A 127 -8.00 -1.37 -3.00
CA TYR A 127 -6.98 -1.73 -3.99
C TYR A 127 -5.82 -0.74 -4.12
N ARG A 128 -5.91 0.44 -3.48
CA ARG A 128 -4.81 1.42 -3.45
C ARG A 128 -3.49 0.83 -2.94
N MET A 129 -3.52 -0.06 -1.95
CA MET A 129 -2.30 -0.72 -1.46
C MET A 129 -1.62 -1.65 -2.48
N PHE A 130 -2.28 -1.97 -3.61
CA PHE A 130 -1.73 -2.83 -4.66
C PHE A 130 -1.45 -2.07 -5.95
N ASP A 131 -1.66 -0.76 -5.97
CA ASP A 131 -1.43 0.05 -7.15
C ASP A 131 0.07 0.35 -7.35
N GLN A 132 0.40 0.97 -8.48
CA GLN A 132 1.78 1.37 -8.80
C GLN A 132 2.12 2.77 -8.28
N ALA A 133 1.52 3.18 -7.16
CA ALA A 133 1.82 4.40 -6.45
C ALA A 133 2.10 4.09 -4.98
N ASN A 134 2.97 4.89 -4.37
CA ASN A 134 3.26 4.75 -2.94
C ASN A 134 2.60 5.86 -2.11
N SER A 135 2.16 6.94 -2.77
CA SER A 135 1.45 8.06 -2.14
C SER A 135 -0.05 7.84 -1.99
N SER A 136 -0.66 7.01 -2.85
CA SER A 136 -2.00 6.49 -2.61
C SER A 136 -1.96 5.58 -1.38
N GLN A 137 -2.98 5.66 -0.54
CA GLN A 137 -3.07 4.80 0.65
C GLN A 137 -4.44 4.15 0.74
N THR A 138 -4.43 2.85 1.01
CA THR A 138 -5.58 2.15 1.59
C THR A 138 -5.71 2.56 3.04
N THR A 139 -6.91 2.95 3.44
CA THR A 139 -7.20 3.39 4.81
C THR A 139 -8.37 2.61 5.40
N ASN A 140 -8.27 2.25 6.68
CA ASN A 140 -9.38 1.66 7.41
C ASN A 140 -9.26 1.99 8.89
N ALA A 141 -10.38 2.15 9.58
CA ALA A 141 -10.35 2.40 11.01
C ALA A 141 -9.83 1.18 11.78
N GLU A 142 -8.92 1.42 12.72
CA GLU A 142 -8.29 0.49 13.66
C GLU A 142 -7.41 -0.63 13.07
N SER A 143 -7.76 -1.21 11.92
CA SER A 143 -6.97 -2.27 11.32
C SER A 143 -7.19 -2.44 9.83
N ILE A 144 -6.15 -2.89 9.12
CA ILE A 144 -6.23 -3.42 7.76
C ILE A 144 -5.81 -4.88 7.82
N ILE A 145 -6.71 -5.77 7.43
CA ILE A 145 -6.48 -7.23 7.37
C ILE A 145 -6.73 -7.66 5.94
N VAL A 146 -5.78 -8.39 5.37
CA VAL A 146 -5.75 -8.77 3.96
C VAL A 146 -5.21 -10.18 3.86
N GLU A 147 -5.90 -11.03 3.11
CA GLU A 147 -5.49 -12.40 2.85
C GLU A 147 -5.31 -12.60 1.35
N VAL A 148 -4.10 -12.99 0.94
CA VAL A 148 -3.72 -13.13 -0.47
C VAL A 148 -3.24 -14.55 -0.72
N GLN A 149 -3.86 -15.22 -1.69
CA GLN A 149 -3.37 -16.46 -2.25
C GLN A 149 -2.20 -16.17 -3.19
N VAL A 150 -1.01 -16.69 -2.89
CA VAL A 150 0.11 -16.64 -3.80
C VAL A 150 -0.01 -17.76 -4.83
N THR A 151 0.20 -17.45 -6.11
CA THR A 151 0.43 -18.47 -7.15
C THR A 151 1.94 -18.61 -7.35
N GLY A 152 2.49 -19.80 -7.16
CA GLY A 152 3.94 -20.03 -7.21
C GLY A 152 4.58 -19.95 -5.83
N ARG A 153 5.62 -19.13 -5.65
CA ARG A 153 6.38 -19.06 -4.39
C ARG A 153 6.62 -17.60 -4.02
N ALA A 154 6.54 -17.30 -2.73
CA ALA A 154 6.91 -16.00 -2.16
C ALA A 154 7.62 -16.24 -0.82
N ASP A 155 8.70 -15.51 -0.59
CA ASP A 155 9.49 -15.49 0.65
C ASP A 155 9.51 -14.09 1.28
N ALA A 156 8.92 -13.08 0.63
CA ALA A 156 8.95 -11.71 1.11
C ALA A 156 7.61 -10.97 1.05
N VAL A 157 7.42 -10.10 2.04
CA VAL A 157 6.30 -9.16 2.18
C VAL A 157 6.88 -7.79 2.54
N SER A 158 6.55 -6.77 1.76
CA SER A 158 6.92 -5.37 2.01
C SER A 158 5.67 -4.53 2.20
N LEU A 159 5.65 -3.76 3.27
CA LEU A 159 4.65 -2.77 3.63
C LEU A 159 5.31 -1.41 3.60
N LEU A 160 4.90 -0.55 2.68
CA LEU A 160 5.50 0.76 2.48
C LEU A 160 4.49 1.88 2.74
N ASN A 161 4.99 3.02 3.21
CA ASN A 161 4.20 4.18 3.60
C ASN A 161 3.02 3.79 4.51
N ILE A 162 3.34 3.08 5.60
CA ILE A 162 2.37 2.59 6.58
C ILE A 162 2.18 3.55 7.74
N ALA A 163 0.97 3.55 8.28
CA ALA A 163 0.65 4.12 9.58
C ALA A 163 -0.05 3.04 10.41
N GLY A 164 0.70 2.47 11.36
CA GLY A 164 0.25 1.40 12.23
C GLY A 164 1.11 1.26 13.49
N ALA A 165 0.56 0.60 14.51
CA ALA A 165 1.21 0.34 15.78
C ALA A 165 1.97 -0.98 15.76
N SER A 166 1.39 -1.97 15.10
CA SER A 166 2.00 -3.28 14.87
C SER A 166 1.54 -3.84 13.53
N ALA A 167 2.40 -4.63 12.91
CA ALA A 167 2.07 -5.44 11.74
C ALA A 167 2.32 -6.92 12.05
N GLN A 168 1.40 -7.80 11.66
CA GLN A 168 1.57 -9.23 11.73
C GLN A 168 1.54 -9.80 10.32
N VAL A 169 2.46 -10.72 10.05
CA VAL A 169 2.51 -11.48 8.81
C VAL A 169 2.38 -12.95 9.17
N VAL A 170 1.35 -13.59 8.64
CA VAL A 170 1.11 -15.03 8.77
C VAL A 170 1.16 -15.63 7.38
N ALA A 171 1.85 -16.76 7.22
CA ALA A 171 1.80 -17.54 5.99
C ALA A 171 1.38 -18.97 6.31
N GLU A 172 0.47 -19.50 5.50
CA GLU A 172 -0.09 -20.83 5.66
C GLU A 172 -0.09 -21.59 4.33
N THR A 173 -0.02 -22.92 4.38
CA THR A 173 -0.21 -23.79 3.21
C THR A 173 -1.26 -24.85 3.51
N VAL A 174 -1.86 -25.41 2.46
CA VAL A 174 -2.85 -26.49 2.60
C VAL A 174 -2.22 -27.76 3.20
N GLU A 175 -0.93 -27.98 2.97
CA GLU A 175 -0.23 -29.20 3.39
C GLU A 175 0.29 -29.12 4.84
N ASP A 176 0.88 -28.00 5.22
CA ASP A 176 1.60 -27.84 6.50
C ASP A 176 0.86 -26.96 7.52
N GLY A 177 -0.21 -26.28 7.12
CA GLY A 177 -0.88 -25.28 7.95
C GLY A 177 -0.03 -24.02 8.09
N GLU A 178 0.04 -23.45 9.30
CA GLU A 178 0.85 -22.26 9.59
C GLU A 178 2.35 -22.56 9.47
N ILE A 179 3.01 -21.92 8.50
CA ILE A 179 4.45 -22.04 8.26
C ILE A 179 5.24 -20.82 8.76
N TYR A 180 4.56 -19.69 9.00
CA TYR A 180 5.16 -18.46 9.47
C TYR A 180 4.12 -17.63 10.21
N ASN A 181 4.51 -17.04 11.34
CA ASN A 181 3.66 -16.13 12.10
C ASN A 181 4.55 -15.23 12.96
N GLU A 182 4.76 -14.00 12.50
CA GLU A 182 5.53 -13.01 13.24
C GLU A 182 4.77 -11.70 13.38
N THR A 183 4.93 -11.07 14.54
CA THR A 183 4.37 -9.76 14.86
C THR A 183 5.51 -8.76 15.07
N PHE A 184 5.47 -7.68 14.30
CA PHE A 184 6.43 -6.59 14.31
C PHE A 184 5.83 -5.39 15.03
N ASN A 185 6.58 -4.85 15.99
CA ASN A 185 6.26 -3.57 16.60
C ASN A 185 6.75 -2.45 15.69
N LEU A 186 5.86 -1.52 15.32
CA LEU A 186 6.17 -0.40 14.44
C LEU A 186 6.49 0.88 15.22
N VAL A 187 6.71 0.79 16.53
CA VAL A 187 7.31 1.90 17.29
C VAL A 187 8.77 2.03 16.89
N SER A 188 9.10 3.16 16.26
CA SER A 188 10.46 3.44 15.81
C SER A 188 11.35 3.80 17.01
N PRO A 189 12.48 3.11 17.21
CA PRO A 189 13.51 3.54 18.16
C PRO A 189 14.43 4.62 17.57
N SER A 190 14.26 5.00 16.30
CA SER A 190 15.17 5.92 15.60
C SER A 190 15.16 7.31 16.23
N GLY A 191 16.36 7.85 16.48
CA GLY A 191 16.53 9.17 17.10
C GLY A 191 16.63 9.16 18.63
N ILE A 192 16.43 8.02 19.29
CA ILE A 192 16.64 7.87 20.74
C ILE A 192 18.10 7.47 20.99
N ASN A 193 18.94 8.44 21.36
CA ASN A 193 20.36 8.21 21.64
C ASN A 193 20.74 8.39 23.12
N ASP A 194 19.81 8.82 23.96
CA ASP A 194 20.02 8.95 25.40
C ASP A 194 18.73 8.69 26.21
N TRP A 195 18.88 8.62 27.53
CA TRP A 195 17.76 8.40 28.45
C TRP A 195 16.71 9.53 28.42
N TYR A 196 17.11 10.78 28.14
CA TYR A 196 16.18 11.89 28.09
C TYR A 196 15.25 11.77 26.87
N GLN A 197 15.81 11.48 25.69
CA GLN A 197 15.04 11.25 24.48
C GLN A 197 14.09 10.07 24.61
N TYR A 198 14.50 9.00 25.30
CA TYR A 198 13.62 7.85 25.56
C TYR A 198 12.36 8.22 26.37
N PHE A 199 12.47 9.14 27.33
CA PHE A 199 11.34 9.54 28.19
C PHE A 199 10.52 10.71 27.65
N PHE A 200 11.08 11.56 26.80
CA PHE A 200 10.47 12.85 26.43
C PHE A 200 10.26 13.07 24.94
N GLU A 201 10.84 12.26 24.04
CA GLU A 201 10.54 12.37 22.60
C GLU A 201 9.17 11.76 22.27
N PRO A 202 8.42 12.34 21.31
CA PRO A 202 7.21 11.73 20.78
C PRO A 202 7.49 10.35 20.18
N ILE A 203 6.57 9.41 20.38
CA ILE A 203 6.64 8.09 19.75
C ILE A 203 6.49 8.26 18.24
N VAL A 204 7.57 8.05 17.49
CA VAL A 204 7.56 8.02 16.02
C VAL A 204 7.23 6.60 15.57
N ARG A 205 6.33 6.45 14.59
CA ARG A 205 6.04 5.15 13.98
C ARG A 205 7.01 4.88 12.83
N GLN A 206 7.41 3.62 12.68
CA GLN A 206 8.13 3.15 11.51
C GLN A 206 7.18 3.12 10.31
N GLY A 207 7.54 3.87 9.26
CA GLY A 207 6.70 4.06 8.09
C GLY A 207 6.86 3.00 7.00
N ASP A 208 7.80 2.06 7.13
CA ASP A 208 8.05 0.99 6.14
C ASP A 208 8.50 -0.29 6.88
N LEU A 209 8.01 -1.46 6.48
CA LEU A 209 8.39 -2.78 7.02
C LEU A 209 8.60 -3.76 5.85
N THR A 210 9.75 -4.43 5.79
CA THR A 210 9.96 -5.53 4.85
C THR A 210 10.45 -6.76 5.58
N VAL A 211 9.79 -7.88 5.29
CA VAL A 211 10.07 -9.23 5.77
C VAL A 211 10.46 -10.07 4.56
N TYR A 212 11.51 -10.87 4.64
CA TYR A 212 12.04 -11.64 3.49
C TYR A 212 12.54 -13.05 3.84
N ASP A 213 12.15 -13.55 5.01
CA ASP A 213 12.55 -14.84 5.58
C ASP A 213 11.37 -15.82 5.71
N LEU A 214 10.28 -15.59 4.97
CA LEU A 214 9.17 -16.53 4.92
C LEU A 214 9.66 -17.85 4.29
N PRO A 215 9.32 -19.02 4.87
CA PRO A 215 9.67 -20.30 4.27
C PRO A 215 9.14 -20.43 2.84
N LEU A 216 10.03 -20.78 1.91
CA LEU A 216 9.74 -20.79 0.47
C LEU A 216 8.89 -22.01 0.07
N ASN A 217 7.61 -21.97 0.40
CA ASN A 217 6.62 -22.99 0.02
C ASN A 217 5.86 -22.62 -1.26
N ALA A 218 5.24 -23.63 -1.87
CA ALA A 218 4.40 -23.43 -3.05
C ALA A 218 2.98 -23.05 -2.63
N ASN A 219 2.42 -22.07 -3.33
CA ASN A 219 1.08 -21.54 -3.18
C ASN A 219 0.65 -21.21 -1.73
N PRO A 220 1.46 -20.47 -0.94
CA PRO A 220 1.05 -20.07 0.39
C PRO A 220 -0.10 -19.06 0.34
N VAL A 221 -0.95 -19.08 1.36
CA VAL A 221 -1.86 -17.98 1.70
C VAL A 221 -1.13 -17.07 2.67
N ILE A 222 -1.01 -15.80 2.33
CA ILE A 222 -0.33 -14.79 3.16
C ILE A 222 -1.38 -13.85 3.72
N THR A 223 -1.48 -13.81 5.03
CA THR A 223 -2.34 -12.91 5.79
C THR A 223 -1.49 -11.79 6.39
N VAL A 224 -1.82 -10.56 6.01
CA VAL A 224 -1.19 -9.35 6.54
C VAL A 224 -2.21 -8.62 7.41
N THR A 225 -1.82 -8.33 8.64
CA THR A 225 -2.64 -7.59 9.61
C THR A 225 -1.88 -6.38 10.13
N LEU A 226 -2.32 -5.18 9.75
CA LEU A 226 -1.85 -3.91 10.31
C LEU A 226 -2.86 -3.40 11.35
N ILE A 227 -2.40 -3.05 12.55
CA ILE A 227 -3.26 -2.61 13.66
C ILE A 227 -2.83 -1.21 14.12
N GLU A 228 -3.77 -0.28 14.23
CA GLU A 228 -3.62 1.06 14.82
C GLU A 228 -4.84 1.35 15.72
N PRO A 229 -4.86 0.88 16.98
CA PRO A 229 -6.02 1.00 17.83
C PRO A 229 -6.39 2.47 18.08
N GLY A 230 -7.66 2.82 17.89
CA GLY A 230 -8.16 4.19 18.12
C GLY A 230 -7.78 5.22 17.07
N ALA A 231 -7.10 4.83 15.98
CA ALA A 231 -6.87 5.70 14.83
C ALA A 231 -7.06 4.93 13.50
N THR A 232 -6.71 5.57 12.38
CA THR A 232 -6.85 4.99 11.04
C THR A 232 -5.55 4.29 10.65
N ALA A 233 -5.63 2.98 10.43
CA ALA A 233 -4.55 2.22 9.83
C ALA A 233 -4.42 2.60 8.35
N LYS A 234 -3.18 2.76 7.87
CA LYS A 234 -2.90 3.12 6.47
C LYS A 234 -1.80 2.24 5.89
N ILE A 235 -1.97 1.82 4.63
CA ILE A 235 -0.94 1.13 3.85
C ILE A 235 -0.84 1.81 2.49
N GLY A 236 0.38 2.24 2.11
CA GLY A 236 0.64 2.79 0.78
C GLY A 236 0.85 1.71 -0.26
N SER A 237 1.84 0.85 -0.06
CA SER A 237 2.08 -0.30 -0.95
C SER A 237 2.31 -1.59 -0.16
N LEU A 238 1.49 -2.61 -0.41
CA LEU A 238 1.68 -3.99 0.04
C LEU A 238 2.20 -4.82 -1.13
N VAL A 239 3.48 -5.18 -1.06
CA VAL A 239 4.16 -5.99 -2.08
C VAL A 239 4.49 -7.35 -1.51
N ILE A 240 3.91 -8.39 -2.08
CA ILE A 240 4.22 -9.78 -1.79
C ILE A 240 5.01 -10.34 -2.95
N GLY A 241 6.04 -11.15 -2.68
CA GLY A 241 6.63 -11.96 -3.73
C GLY A 241 7.98 -12.54 -3.40
N GLN A 242 8.80 -12.75 -4.43
CA GLN A 242 10.05 -13.48 -4.29
C GLN A 242 11.24 -12.53 -4.15
N SER A 243 12.03 -12.73 -3.10
CA SER A 243 13.25 -12.00 -2.83
C SER A 243 14.42 -12.57 -3.65
N GLN A 244 15.25 -11.69 -4.21
CA GLN A 244 16.49 -12.06 -4.87
C GLN A 244 17.63 -11.19 -4.34
N PHE A 245 18.64 -11.84 -3.77
CA PHE A 245 19.86 -11.18 -3.34
C PHE A 245 20.72 -10.82 -4.54
N LEU A 246 21.07 -9.55 -4.72
CA LEU A 246 21.92 -9.11 -5.83
C LEU A 246 23.40 -9.14 -5.45
N GLY A 247 23.74 -8.67 -4.25
CA GLY A 247 25.11 -8.56 -3.77
C GLY A 247 25.20 -7.65 -2.56
N ASP A 248 26.41 -7.40 -2.05
CA ASP A 248 26.62 -6.59 -0.85
C ASP A 248 26.71 -5.10 -1.19
N THR A 249 25.91 -4.28 -0.51
CA THR A 249 25.92 -2.83 -0.73
C THR A 249 27.15 -2.24 -0.07
N ILE A 250 28.01 -1.61 -0.86
CA ILE A 250 29.23 -0.96 -0.37
C ILE A 250 29.10 0.57 -0.37
N HIS A 251 29.83 1.20 0.54
CA HIS A 251 29.89 2.66 0.60
C HIS A 251 30.75 3.22 -0.53
N PRO A 252 30.44 4.44 -1.05
CA PRO A 252 29.38 5.34 -0.59
C PRO A 252 27.99 5.01 -1.18
N ALA A 253 26.96 5.15 -0.36
CA ALA A 253 25.56 5.15 -0.80
C ALA A 253 24.99 6.57 -0.68
N LYS A 254 24.19 6.99 -1.65
CA LYS A 254 23.51 8.29 -1.64
C LYS A 254 22.01 8.06 -1.54
N LEU A 255 21.37 8.64 -0.53
CA LEU A 255 19.92 8.62 -0.35
C LEU A 255 19.40 10.05 -0.43
N GLY A 256 18.23 10.25 -1.05
CA GLY A 256 17.61 11.56 -1.17
C GLY A 256 16.18 11.49 -1.66
N ILE A 257 15.63 12.67 -1.97
CA ILE A 257 14.30 12.82 -2.54
C ILE A 257 14.35 13.73 -3.77
N GLN A 258 13.41 13.53 -4.68
CA GLN A 258 13.05 14.47 -5.71
C GLN A 258 11.68 15.06 -5.36
N ASP A 259 11.68 16.32 -4.95
CA ASP A 259 10.47 17.08 -4.60
C ASP A 259 9.85 17.69 -5.87
N PHE A 260 8.57 17.41 -6.14
CA PHE A 260 7.84 17.98 -7.27
C PHE A 260 7.07 19.26 -6.92
N SER A 261 7.19 19.75 -5.68
CA SER A 261 6.50 20.95 -5.19
C SER A 261 6.87 22.21 -5.97
N ARG A 262 5.89 23.10 -6.15
CA ARG A 262 6.10 24.40 -6.79
C ARG A 262 6.38 25.45 -5.70
N LYS A 263 7.53 26.10 -5.78
CA LYS A 263 7.95 27.17 -4.85
C LYS A 263 8.15 28.44 -5.66
N GLU A 264 7.18 29.34 -5.63
CA GLU A 264 7.25 30.61 -6.38
C GLU A 264 7.41 31.79 -5.45
N THR A 265 8.22 32.75 -5.84
CA THR A 265 8.37 34.02 -5.13
C THR A 265 7.63 35.10 -5.90
N ASP A 266 6.78 35.88 -5.22
CA ASP A 266 6.14 37.05 -5.81
C ASP A 266 7.14 38.22 -5.96
N GLU A 267 6.71 39.30 -6.61
CA GLU A 267 7.53 40.50 -6.84
C GLU A 267 7.92 41.24 -5.54
N PHE A 268 7.29 40.88 -4.41
CA PHE A 268 7.53 41.46 -3.08
C PHE A 268 8.38 40.54 -2.18
N GLY A 269 8.82 39.37 -2.66
CA GLY A 269 9.65 38.43 -1.92
C GLY A 269 8.88 37.40 -1.08
N ASN A 270 7.56 37.31 -1.17
CA ASN A 270 6.77 36.28 -0.48
C ASN A 270 6.74 34.98 -1.29
N PHE A 271 6.86 33.85 -0.60
CA PHE A 271 6.79 32.54 -1.24
C PHE A 271 5.36 31.98 -1.23
N THR A 272 4.85 31.60 -2.39
CA THR A 272 3.73 30.68 -2.52
C THR A 272 4.28 29.27 -2.73
N ILE A 273 4.08 28.40 -1.74
CA ILE A 273 4.53 27.01 -1.78
C ILE A 273 3.28 26.13 -2.00
N ILE A 274 3.26 25.41 -3.12
CA ILE A 274 2.28 24.37 -3.38
C ILE A 274 3.01 23.04 -3.26
N GLU A 275 2.79 22.37 -2.12
CA GLU A 275 3.33 21.06 -1.85
C GLU A 275 2.74 20.03 -2.83
N ARG A 276 3.60 19.18 -3.38
CA ARG A 276 3.23 18.04 -4.25
C ARG A 276 3.94 16.79 -3.76
N SER A 277 3.67 15.66 -4.42
CA SER A 277 4.35 14.41 -4.11
C SER A 277 5.87 14.53 -4.30
N PHE A 278 6.61 13.58 -3.72
CA PHE A 278 8.05 13.47 -3.88
C PHE A 278 8.44 12.02 -4.13
N ALA A 279 9.44 11.79 -4.97
CA ALA A 279 9.99 10.46 -5.23
C ALA A 279 11.25 10.24 -4.37
N ARG A 280 11.38 9.09 -3.72
CA ARG A 280 12.66 8.69 -3.10
C ARG A 280 13.68 8.40 -4.19
N ARG A 281 14.94 8.77 -3.98
CA ARG A 281 16.05 8.47 -4.88
C ARG A 281 17.19 7.83 -4.10
N ALA A 282 17.82 6.82 -4.70
CA ALA A 282 19.03 6.25 -4.15
C ALA A 282 20.04 5.90 -5.23
N THR A 283 21.31 6.01 -4.89
CA THR A 283 22.42 5.49 -5.70
C THR A 283 23.23 4.55 -4.84
N PHE A 284 23.38 3.31 -5.31
CA PHE A 284 24.13 2.26 -4.63
C PHE A 284 25.26 1.75 -5.52
N LYS A 285 26.38 1.42 -4.89
CA LYS A 285 27.42 0.56 -5.44
C LYS A 285 27.31 -0.79 -4.74
N VAL A 286 27.19 -1.87 -5.51
CA VAL A 286 26.94 -3.22 -4.99
C VAL A 286 28.05 -4.14 -5.47
N ALA A 287 28.76 -4.78 -4.54
CA ALA A 287 29.70 -5.84 -4.88
C ALA A 287 28.93 -7.11 -5.27
N ILE A 288 29.22 -7.64 -6.46
CA ILE A 288 28.57 -8.83 -6.98
C ILE A 288 29.60 -9.91 -7.32
N ASP A 289 29.16 -11.17 -7.25
CA ASP A 289 29.96 -12.31 -7.72
C ASP A 289 29.95 -12.33 -9.26
N GLU A 290 31.15 -12.42 -9.86
CA GLU A 290 31.35 -12.53 -11.31
C GLU A 290 30.53 -13.65 -11.94
N ALA A 291 30.40 -14.80 -11.26
CA ALA A 291 29.64 -15.94 -11.77
C ALA A 291 28.14 -15.64 -11.92
N ARG A 292 27.65 -14.58 -11.24
CA ARG A 292 26.23 -14.18 -11.23
C ARG A 292 25.95 -12.98 -12.14
N MET A 293 26.98 -12.36 -12.74
CA MET A 293 26.84 -11.14 -13.53
C MET A 293 25.80 -11.28 -14.65
N ASP A 294 25.90 -12.32 -15.48
CA ASP A 294 24.96 -12.54 -16.59
C ASP A 294 23.53 -12.80 -16.12
N ALA A 295 23.38 -13.50 -14.99
CA ALA A 295 22.08 -13.78 -14.39
C ALA A 295 21.44 -12.50 -13.82
N ILE A 296 22.24 -11.62 -13.20
CA ILE A 296 21.80 -10.32 -12.69
C ILE A 296 21.45 -9.38 -13.86
N SER A 297 22.29 -9.32 -14.90
CA SER A 297 22.04 -8.55 -16.13
C SER A 297 20.70 -8.93 -16.78
N THR A 298 20.45 -10.23 -16.94
CA THR A 298 19.20 -10.75 -17.49
C THR A 298 18.01 -10.41 -16.59
N ALA A 299 18.15 -10.55 -15.27
CA ALA A 299 17.11 -10.20 -14.32
C ALA A 299 16.75 -8.71 -14.40
N LEU A 300 17.74 -7.81 -14.32
CA LEU A 300 17.53 -6.36 -14.42
C LEU A 300 16.89 -5.97 -15.76
N THR A 301 17.31 -6.58 -16.86
CA THR A 301 16.73 -6.32 -18.19
C THR A 301 15.25 -6.70 -18.29
N ASN A 302 14.85 -7.80 -17.64
CA ASN A 302 13.45 -8.23 -17.59
C ASN A 302 12.60 -7.24 -16.78
N TYR A 303 13.13 -6.69 -15.69
CA TYR A 303 12.42 -5.77 -14.78
C TYR A 303 12.54 -4.28 -15.17
N ARG A 304 12.99 -3.95 -16.39
CA ARG A 304 13.27 -2.56 -16.81
C ARG A 304 12.08 -1.59 -16.74
N ALA A 305 10.86 -2.11 -16.76
CA ALA A 305 9.63 -1.33 -16.76
C ALA A 305 8.63 -1.84 -15.72
N GLU A 306 9.11 -2.59 -14.71
CA GLU A 306 8.27 -3.12 -13.64
C GLU A 306 8.68 -2.48 -12.31
N ALA A 307 7.67 -2.02 -11.56
CA ALA A 307 7.87 -1.49 -10.22
C ALA A 307 8.18 -2.63 -9.25
N ILE A 308 9.38 -2.63 -8.66
CA ILE A 308 9.79 -3.63 -7.68
C ILE A 308 10.26 -2.95 -6.39
N VAL A 309 10.33 -3.71 -5.30
CA VAL A 309 10.90 -3.19 -4.05
C VAL A 309 12.39 -3.43 -4.06
N TRP A 310 13.14 -2.36 -3.90
CA TRP A 310 14.60 -2.35 -3.80
C TRP A 310 14.99 -2.15 -2.35
N LEU A 311 15.74 -3.10 -1.80
CA LEU A 311 16.29 -3.04 -0.45
C LEU A 311 17.78 -2.76 -0.56
N GLY A 312 18.15 -1.49 -0.41
CA GLY A 312 19.55 -1.06 -0.45
C GLY A 312 20.33 -1.61 0.75
N VAL A 313 19.94 -1.22 1.95
CA VAL A 313 20.56 -1.61 3.22
C VAL A 313 19.47 -2.00 4.22
N ASP A 314 19.59 -3.19 4.81
CA ASP A 314 18.54 -3.75 5.67
C ASP A 314 18.30 -2.92 6.94
N SER A 315 19.32 -2.24 7.46
CA SER A 315 19.21 -1.41 8.66
C SER A 315 18.57 -0.03 8.44
N TYR A 316 18.38 0.39 7.19
CA TYR A 316 17.88 1.73 6.86
C TYR A 316 16.65 1.65 5.97
N ALA A 317 15.46 1.83 6.54
CA ALA A 317 14.19 1.90 5.79
C ALA A 317 14.19 3.02 4.74
N SER A 318 14.96 4.10 4.93
CA SER A 318 15.15 5.16 3.93
C SER A 318 15.82 4.68 2.63
N SER A 319 16.46 3.51 2.66
CA SER A 319 17.06 2.85 1.49
C SER A 319 16.07 1.94 0.76
N TRP A 320 14.87 1.72 1.32
CA TRP A 320 13.83 0.89 0.73
C TRP A 320 12.97 1.74 -0.20
N ILE A 321 12.95 1.34 -1.47
CA ILE A 321 12.30 2.10 -2.54
C ILE A 321 11.42 1.15 -3.33
N TYR A 322 10.13 1.48 -3.46
CA TYR A 322 9.26 0.88 -4.46
C TYR A 322 9.26 1.72 -5.72
N GLY A 323 9.74 1.14 -6.81
CA GLY A 323 9.84 1.83 -8.08
C GLY A 323 10.79 1.13 -9.06
N PHE A 324 11.46 1.91 -9.88
CA PHE A 324 12.27 1.40 -11.00
C PHE A 324 13.72 1.91 -10.88
N TYR A 325 14.62 1.22 -11.58
CA TYR A 325 15.96 1.76 -11.80
C TYR A 325 15.92 2.73 -12.99
N ARG A 326 16.67 3.82 -12.88
CA ARG A 326 16.89 4.74 -14.00
C ARG A 326 17.99 4.27 -14.91
N ASP A 327 19.06 3.80 -14.28
CA ASP A 327 20.26 3.36 -14.95
C ASP A 327 21.00 2.33 -14.09
N TRP A 328 21.70 1.43 -14.75
CA TRP A 328 22.61 0.48 -14.12
C TRP A 328 23.78 0.15 -15.04
N GLU A 329 24.95 -0.04 -14.43
CA GLU A 329 26.16 -0.42 -15.14
C GLU A 329 27.00 -1.38 -14.29
N PHE A 330 27.77 -2.24 -14.96
CA PHE A 330 28.79 -3.06 -14.31
C PHE A 330 30.17 -2.42 -14.48
N ASP A 331 30.88 -2.30 -13.36
CA ASP A 331 32.26 -1.85 -13.27
C ASP A 331 33.14 -3.07 -12.94
N LEU A 332 33.93 -3.50 -13.93
CA LEU A 332 34.92 -4.57 -13.85
C LEU A 332 36.26 -3.96 -13.42
N SER A 333 36.43 -3.72 -12.12
CA SER A 333 37.60 -2.98 -11.61
C SER A 333 38.88 -3.84 -11.56
N ALA A 334 38.75 -5.14 -11.26
CA ALA A 334 39.84 -6.12 -11.27
C ALA A 334 39.24 -7.56 -11.40
N PRO A 335 40.07 -8.60 -11.63
CA PRO A 335 39.59 -9.99 -11.54
C PRO A 335 39.03 -10.27 -10.13
N GLU A 336 37.84 -10.87 -10.07
CA GLU A 336 37.04 -11.10 -8.87
C GLU A 336 36.49 -9.81 -8.20
N GLU A 337 36.65 -8.65 -8.82
CA GLU A 337 36.12 -7.36 -8.35
C GLU A 337 35.15 -6.76 -9.37
N THR A 338 33.91 -7.27 -9.34
CA THR A 338 32.80 -6.71 -10.12
C THR A 338 31.85 -5.92 -9.23
N TYR A 339 31.55 -4.70 -9.65
CA TYR A 339 30.58 -3.84 -8.99
C TYR A 339 29.40 -3.52 -9.90
N LEU A 340 28.20 -3.51 -9.34
CA LEU A 340 26.99 -2.97 -9.95
C LEU A 340 26.76 -1.57 -9.40
N ASN A 341 26.79 -0.55 -10.25
CA ASN A 341 26.31 0.78 -9.91
C ASN A 341 24.85 0.89 -10.36
N ILE A 342 23.97 1.33 -9.47
CA ILE A 342 22.54 1.44 -9.77
C ILE A 342 21.95 2.73 -9.21
N GLU A 343 21.18 3.44 -10.04
CA GLU A 343 20.38 4.60 -9.65
C GLU A 343 18.89 4.21 -9.63
N LEU A 344 18.24 4.45 -8.50
CA LEU A 344 16.85 4.10 -8.24
C LEU A 344 15.98 5.35 -8.11
N GLU A 345 14.75 5.22 -8.58
CA GLU A 345 13.68 6.19 -8.41
C GLU A 345 12.41 5.51 -7.89
N GLY A 346 11.88 6.06 -6.80
CA GLY A 346 10.63 5.63 -6.21
C GLY A 346 9.43 6.17 -7.00
N LEU A 347 8.37 5.38 -7.02
CA LEU A 347 7.08 5.84 -7.52
C LEU A 347 6.39 6.69 -6.47
N THR A 348 5.67 7.70 -6.94
CA THR A 348 4.86 8.58 -6.11
C THR A 348 3.40 8.26 -6.31
#